data_AF-A0A857GTJ7-F1
#
_entry.id   AF-A0A857GTJ7-F1
#
_cell.length_a   1.000
_cell.length_b   1.000
_cell.length_c   1.000
_cell.angle_alpha   90.00
_cell.angle_beta   90.00
_cell.angle_gamma   90.00
#
_symmetry.space_group_name_H-M   'P 1'
#
loop_
_entity.id
_entity.type
_entity.pdbx_description
1 polymer ?
#
loop_
_entity_poly.entity_id
_entity_poly.type
_entity_poly.pdbx_seq_one_letter_code
_entity_poly.pdbx_strand_id
1 'polypeptide(L)'
;MRKERLIVPILATIAVVWMVAQLLSSVLFERSLRQALEDLEARGEWRVSRVESRQGWLTSRGRLILSPLLGRPWRLELSYRARHGVLSTDVEGTLLPRLDSVLQKAVGEVSAPSVPRWQGRYQTLSGHTELRLALAPFVIQQNGRELDVRGARVRLEGVFGDWRLRGLLDQLTLTDGLSQLTLGPATLESRYTYIDDAYHFAQRDHLHIEQLALHYPAYDIHVAPLDLHSHMELDESELRLKGELIVGEVRVPSEAPDTPLLSGRIEAELSRLNGDAVRQTIRRLRQEAAWGDASLPMAEGLLARLEPDLRQVLSDSPRLDVTTIALDSPLLGLQVDAEGALFFDARRLEELSITALDKPVERARWIERIDGDFIWHDAPTVAALWLGLPLGTRELQFDVIRGVWRVNGRPMPPLWQP
;
A
#
# COMPACT_ATOMS: atom_id res chain seq x y z
N MET A 1 40.04 22.95 -53.59
CA MET A 1 40.58 22.09 -52.49
C MET A 1 40.65 22.92 -51.21
N ARG A 2 40.11 22.56 -50.05
CA ARG A 2 39.29 21.41 -49.62
C ARG A 2 38.54 21.83 -48.34
N LYS A 3 37.37 22.49 -48.46
CA LYS A 3 36.37 22.57 -47.36
C LYS A 3 35.90 21.16 -46.96
N GLU A 4 35.98 20.21 -47.90
CA GLU A 4 35.80 18.77 -47.70
C GLU A 4 36.80 18.12 -46.71
N ARG A 5 38.00 18.72 -46.47
CA ARG A 5 38.98 18.18 -45.50
C ARG A 5 38.63 18.45 -44.04
N LEU A 6 37.76 19.41 -43.76
CA LEU A 6 37.29 19.73 -42.39
C LEU A 6 35.98 19.01 -42.05
N ILE A 7 35.16 18.69 -43.06
CA ILE A 7 33.91 17.95 -42.87
C ILE A 7 34.17 16.54 -42.35
N VAL A 8 35.16 15.84 -42.90
CA VAL A 8 35.54 14.47 -42.48
C VAL A 8 35.99 14.40 -41.01
N PRO A 9 36.94 15.22 -40.52
CA PRO A 9 37.34 15.19 -39.12
C PRO A 9 36.22 15.69 -38.19
N ILE A 10 35.40 16.66 -38.59
CA ILE A 10 34.25 17.10 -37.79
C ILE A 10 33.21 15.98 -37.67
N LEU A 11 32.87 15.29 -38.76
CA LEU A 11 31.97 14.14 -38.75
C LEU A 11 32.56 12.97 -37.94
N ALA A 12 33.88 12.74 -38.02
CA ALA A 12 34.57 11.74 -37.22
C ALA A 12 34.52 12.08 -35.72
N THR A 13 34.73 13.34 -35.34
CA THR A 13 34.59 13.79 -33.94
C THR A 13 33.16 13.65 -33.46
N ILE A 14 32.16 14.04 -34.27
CA ILE A 14 30.74 13.87 -33.94
C ILE A 14 30.40 12.39 -33.78
N ALA A 15 30.90 11.51 -34.65
CA ALA A 15 30.69 10.08 -34.56
C ALA A 15 31.33 9.48 -33.29
N VAL A 16 32.55 9.91 -32.93
CA VAL A 16 33.22 9.46 -31.70
C VAL A 16 32.48 9.95 -30.45
N VAL A 17 32.07 11.23 -30.41
CA VAL A 17 31.27 11.78 -29.31
C VAL A 17 29.94 11.05 -29.17
N TRP A 18 29.28 10.77 -30.30
CA TRP A 18 28.05 9.98 -30.34
C TRP A 18 28.26 8.56 -29.81
N MET A 19 29.34 7.87 -30.23
CA MET A 19 29.68 6.53 -29.75
C MET A 19 29.98 6.49 -28.25
N VAL A 20 30.72 7.47 -27.73
CA VAL A 20 31.06 7.59 -26.30
C VAL A 20 29.79 7.88 -25.47
N ALA A 21 28.95 8.82 -25.92
CA ALA A 21 27.69 9.13 -25.25
C ALA A 21 26.73 7.93 -25.24
N GLN A 22 26.67 7.19 -26.35
CA GLN A 22 25.88 5.96 -26.47
C GLN A 22 26.38 4.86 -25.52
N LEU A 23 27.71 4.70 -25.39
CA LEU A 23 28.31 3.72 -24.48
C LEU A 23 28.07 4.11 -23.02
N LEU A 24 28.27 5.39 -22.67
CA LEU A 24 27.95 5.94 -21.35
C LEU A 24 26.47 5.73 -21.00
N SER A 25 25.56 5.99 -21.93
CA SER A 25 24.11 5.81 -21.73
C SER A 25 23.73 4.37 -21.41
N SER A 26 24.29 3.39 -22.13
CA SER A 26 24.03 1.97 -21.83
C SER A 26 24.61 1.53 -20.48
N VAL A 27 25.81 2.00 -20.10
CA VAL A 27 26.44 1.69 -18.80
C VAL A 27 25.68 2.36 -17.65
N LEU A 28 25.30 3.64 -17.80
CA LEU A 28 24.56 4.38 -16.79
C LEU A 28 23.15 3.82 -16.60
N PHE A 29 22.48 3.40 -17.68
CA PHE A 29 21.21 2.69 -17.59
C PHE A 29 21.34 1.35 -16.85
N GLU A 30 22.35 0.53 -17.15
CA GLU A 30 22.53 -0.75 -16.44
C GLU A 30 22.87 -0.55 -14.96
N ARG A 31 23.62 0.51 -14.64
CA ARG A 31 23.90 0.91 -13.26
C ARG A 31 22.63 1.41 -12.56
N SER A 32 21.85 2.27 -13.21
CA SER A 32 20.60 2.80 -12.64
C SER A 32 19.54 1.72 -12.50
N LEU A 33 19.45 0.77 -13.45
CA LEU A 33 18.59 -0.39 -13.35
C LEU A 33 19.01 -1.27 -12.18
N ARG A 34 20.32 -1.56 -12.02
CA ARG A 34 20.80 -2.31 -10.85
C ARG A 34 20.47 -1.59 -9.55
N GLN A 35 20.73 -0.29 -9.48
CA GLN A 35 20.46 0.52 -8.30
C GLN A 35 18.97 0.63 -7.99
N ALA A 36 18.10 0.75 -9.00
CA ALA A 36 16.65 0.73 -8.83
C ALA A 36 16.12 -0.64 -8.39
N LEU A 37 16.75 -1.74 -8.83
CA LEU A 37 16.42 -3.09 -8.37
C LEU A 37 16.90 -3.29 -6.92
N GLU A 38 18.10 -2.83 -6.59
CA GLU A 38 18.63 -2.80 -5.21
C GLU A 38 17.74 -1.94 -4.30
N ASP A 39 17.21 -0.81 -4.77
CA ASP A 39 16.24 0.01 -4.03
C ASP A 39 14.89 -0.69 -3.84
N LEU A 40 14.40 -1.38 -4.86
CA LEU A 40 13.16 -2.13 -4.78
C LEU A 40 13.28 -3.31 -3.81
N GLU A 41 14.47 -3.94 -3.76
CA GLU A 41 14.83 -4.91 -2.72
C GLU A 41 15.04 -4.23 -1.36
N ALA A 42 15.58 -3.01 -1.32
CA ALA A 42 15.80 -2.24 -0.10
C ALA A 42 14.49 -1.87 0.62
N ARG A 43 13.37 -1.79 -0.10
CA ARG A 43 12.04 -1.62 0.49
C ARG A 43 11.55 -2.85 1.25
N GLY A 44 12.18 -4.01 1.07
CA GLY A 44 11.89 -5.20 1.88
C GLY A 44 10.55 -5.87 1.61
N GLU A 45 9.90 -5.56 0.48
CA GLU A 45 8.62 -6.14 0.07
C GLU A 45 8.77 -7.22 -1.03
N TRP A 46 9.81 -7.10 -1.85
CA TRP A 46 9.97 -7.83 -3.11
C TRP A 46 11.34 -8.53 -3.18
N ARG A 47 11.35 -9.76 -3.71
CA ARG A 47 12.58 -10.41 -4.19
C ARG A 47 12.65 -10.24 -5.70
N VAL A 48 13.81 -9.77 -6.19
CA VAL A 48 14.05 -9.59 -7.62
C VAL A 48 15.17 -10.53 -8.08
N SER A 49 14.92 -11.31 -9.12
CA SER A 49 15.97 -12.13 -9.75
C SER A 49 16.06 -11.84 -11.23
N ARG A 50 17.29 -11.63 -11.72
CA ARG A 50 17.57 -11.38 -13.14
C ARG A 50 18.05 -12.68 -13.77
N VAL A 51 17.17 -13.37 -14.51
CA VAL A 51 17.44 -14.74 -15.00
C VAL A 51 18.11 -14.75 -16.37
N GLU A 52 17.81 -13.77 -17.22
CA GLU A 52 18.47 -13.64 -18.52
C GLU A 52 18.76 -12.18 -18.80
N SER A 53 20.02 -11.89 -19.14
CA SER A 53 20.43 -10.56 -19.56
C SER A 53 21.39 -10.67 -20.73
N ARG A 54 21.06 -10.00 -21.84
CA ARG A 54 22.01 -9.71 -22.90
C ARG A 54 22.17 -8.21 -22.98
N GLN A 55 23.29 -7.74 -22.45
CA GLN A 55 23.73 -6.36 -22.59
C GLN A 55 24.23 -6.15 -24.01
N GLY A 56 23.77 -5.09 -24.67
CA GLY A 56 24.22 -4.69 -25.99
C GLY A 56 24.35 -3.19 -26.08
N TRP A 57 25.16 -2.73 -27.03
CA TRP A 57 25.54 -1.31 -27.13
C TRP A 57 24.38 -0.40 -27.58
N LEU A 58 23.56 -0.86 -28.52
CA LEU A 58 22.36 -0.13 -28.99
C LEU A 58 21.09 -0.62 -28.31
N THR A 59 21.06 -1.88 -27.91
CA THR A 59 19.89 -2.49 -27.26
C THR A 59 20.32 -3.43 -26.15
N SER A 60 19.68 -3.31 -24.99
CA SER A 60 19.74 -4.33 -23.93
C SER A 60 18.43 -5.08 -23.88
N ARG A 61 18.46 -6.36 -23.50
CA ARG A 61 17.26 -7.14 -23.23
C ARG A 61 17.45 -8.05 -22.05
N GLY A 62 16.38 -8.34 -21.36
CA GLY A 62 16.41 -9.33 -20.30
C GLY A 62 15.06 -9.64 -19.71
N ARG A 63 15.12 -10.45 -18.67
CA ARG A 63 13.97 -10.89 -17.90
C ARG A 63 14.23 -10.72 -16.42
N LEU A 64 13.29 -10.08 -15.75
CA LEU A 64 13.24 -9.91 -14.31
C LEU A 64 12.13 -10.80 -13.78
N ILE A 65 12.36 -11.49 -12.67
CA ILE A 65 11.34 -12.24 -11.95
C ILE A 65 11.17 -11.55 -10.61
N LEU A 66 9.97 -11.03 -10.38
CA LEU A 66 9.53 -10.52 -9.08
C LEU A 66 8.79 -11.64 -8.34
N SER A 67 9.03 -11.73 -7.04
CA SER A 67 8.30 -12.61 -6.13
C SER A 67 8.11 -11.93 -4.79
N PRO A 68 6.99 -12.15 -4.09
CA PRO A 68 6.78 -11.56 -2.78
C PRO A 68 7.72 -12.21 -1.75
N LEU A 69 8.13 -11.45 -0.74
CA LEU A 69 8.90 -11.98 0.40
C LEU A 69 8.02 -12.68 1.43
N LEU A 70 6.76 -12.24 1.55
CA LEU A 70 5.76 -12.73 2.49
C LEU A 70 4.56 -13.31 1.73
N GLY A 71 3.96 -14.39 2.26
CA GLY A 71 2.73 -14.98 1.73
C GLY A 71 2.95 -16.10 0.70
N ARG A 72 1.90 -16.39 -0.10
CA ARG A 72 1.93 -17.48 -1.08
C ARG A 72 2.86 -17.13 -2.25
N PRO A 73 3.72 -18.05 -2.73
CA PRO A 73 4.74 -17.76 -3.71
C PRO A 73 4.13 -17.56 -5.12
N TRP A 74 3.84 -16.33 -5.50
CA TRP A 74 3.60 -15.97 -6.89
C TRP A 74 4.88 -15.46 -7.55
N ARG A 75 5.00 -15.63 -8.87
CA ARG A 75 6.13 -15.12 -9.64
C ARG A 75 5.60 -14.26 -10.77
N LEU A 76 6.25 -13.13 -11.03
CA LEU A 76 5.88 -12.21 -12.09
C LEU A 76 7.10 -11.97 -12.96
N GLU A 77 7.00 -12.43 -14.20
CA GLU A 77 8.07 -12.33 -15.19
C GLU A 77 7.87 -11.02 -15.97
N LEU A 78 8.79 -10.06 -15.79
CA LEU A 78 8.88 -8.86 -16.61
C LEU A 78 9.94 -9.08 -17.67
N SER A 79 9.53 -9.06 -18.93
CA SER A 79 10.47 -8.92 -20.03
C SER A 79 10.79 -7.43 -20.22
N TYR A 80 12.02 -7.11 -20.63
CA TYR A 80 12.36 -5.76 -21.09
C TYR A 80 13.24 -5.81 -22.33
N ARG A 81 13.06 -4.80 -23.17
CA ARG A 81 13.94 -4.41 -24.26
C ARG A 81 14.21 -2.92 -24.11
N ALA A 82 15.45 -2.58 -23.81
CA ALA A 82 15.93 -1.21 -23.76
C ALA A 82 16.59 -0.83 -25.09
N ARG A 83 16.25 0.33 -25.63
CA ARG A 83 16.88 0.97 -26.78
C ARG A 83 17.64 2.18 -26.26
N HIS A 84 18.96 2.11 -26.33
CA HIS A 84 19.83 3.17 -25.83
C HIS A 84 19.90 4.28 -26.87
N GLY A 85 19.76 5.52 -26.44
CA GLY A 85 20.07 6.72 -27.21
C GLY A 85 21.16 7.53 -26.51
N VAL A 86 21.54 8.65 -27.13
CA VAL A 86 22.61 9.53 -26.65
C VAL A 86 22.29 10.15 -25.30
N LEU A 87 21.04 10.58 -25.09
CA LEU A 87 20.59 11.32 -23.90
C LEU A 87 19.51 10.58 -23.09
N SER A 88 18.92 9.54 -23.67
CA SER A 88 17.84 8.79 -23.06
C SER A 88 17.83 7.34 -23.52
N THR A 89 17.30 6.46 -22.69
CA THR A 89 17.05 5.05 -22.99
C THR A 89 15.55 4.79 -22.90
N ASP A 90 14.95 4.36 -24.01
CA ASP A 90 13.55 3.93 -24.03
C ASP A 90 13.49 2.43 -23.74
N VAL A 91 12.60 2.02 -22.84
CA VAL A 91 12.41 0.63 -22.43
C VAL A 91 10.99 0.22 -22.72
N GLU A 92 10.79 -0.99 -23.22
CA GLU A 92 9.48 -1.57 -23.43
C GLU A 92 9.48 -3.04 -23.00
N GLY A 93 8.34 -3.55 -22.58
CA GLY A 93 8.27 -4.89 -22.06
C GLY A 93 6.86 -5.43 -21.90
N THR A 94 6.80 -6.69 -21.51
CA THR A 94 5.56 -7.38 -21.15
C THR A 94 5.64 -7.88 -19.73
N LEU A 95 4.48 -7.98 -19.09
CA LEU A 95 4.34 -8.52 -17.75
C LEU A 95 3.52 -9.80 -17.82
N LEU A 96 4.10 -10.91 -17.35
CA LEU A 96 3.48 -12.22 -17.34
C LEU A 96 3.40 -12.74 -15.90
N PRO A 97 2.20 -12.87 -15.31
CA PRO A 97 2.05 -13.56 -14.05
C PRO A 97 2.31 -15.06 -14.27
N ARG A 98 3.36 -15.61 -13.64
CA ARG A 98 3.55 -17.05 -13.48
C ARG A 98 3.01 -17.44 -12.11
N LEU A 99 1.75 -17.81 -12.10
CA LEU A 99 1.11 -18.48 -10.98
C LEU A 99 1.65 -19.91 -10.94
N ASP A 100 2.26 -20.33 -9.83
CA ASP A 100 2.64 -21.74 -9.64
C ASP A 100 1.40 -22.63 -9.70
N SER A 101 1.53 -23.92 -10.01
CA SER A 101 0.45 -24.90 -10.19
C SER A 101 -0.60 -24.92 -9.07
N VAL A 102 -0.23 -24.58 -7.83
CA VAL A 102 -1.15 -24.44 -6.68
C VAL A 102 -1.91 -23.10 -6.71
N LEU A 103 -1.23 -22.01 -7.09
CA LEU A 103 -1.84 -20.69 -7.30
C LEU A 103 -2.69 -20.66 -8.57
N GLN A 104 -2.30 -21.38 -9.63
CA GLN A 104 -3.10 -21.57 -10.83
C GLN A 104 -4.41 -22.32 -10.49
N LYS A 105 -4.33 -23.36 -9.65
CA LYS A 105 -5.51 -24.00 -9.05
C LYS A 105 -6.31 -23.07 -8.13
N ALA A 106 -5.66 -22.07 -7.52
CA ALA A 106 -6.26 -21.13 -6.57
C ALA A 106 -6.59 -19.74 -7.16
N VAL A 107 -6.45 -19.53 -8.47
CA VAL A 107 -6.84 -18.30 -9.17
C VAL A 107 -7.88 -18.64 -10.25
N GLY A 108 -7.96 -19.90 -10.67
CA GLY A 108 -8.96 -20.36 -11.64
C GLY A 108 -8.67 -19.92 -13.07
N GLU A 109 -9.70 -19.85 -13.91
CA GLU A 109 -9.54 -19.44 -15.30
C GLU A 109 -9.38 -17.90 -15.39
N VAL A 110 -8.27 -17.45 -15.95
CA VAL A 110 -8.00 -16.03 -16.22
C VAL A 110 -8.22 -15.80 -17.71
N SER A 111 -9.24 -15.01 -18.05
CA SER A 111 -9.48 -14.56 -19.42
C SER A 111 -8.98 -13.13 -19.57
N ALA A 112 -7.88 -12.97 -20.32
CA ALA A 112 -7.32 -11.66 -20.66
C ALA A 112 -7.19 -11.55 -22.18
N PRO A 113 -7.68 -10.46 -22.81
CA PRO A 113 -7.61 -10.27 -24.25
C PRO A 113 -6.19 -9.97 -24.74
N SER A 114 -5.28 -9.56 -23.84
CA SER A 114 -3.88 -9.31 -24.19
C SER A 114 -2.95 -9.38 -22.98
N VAL A 115 -1.67 -9.66 -23.25
CA VAL A 115 -0.61 -9.61 -22.23
C VAL A 115 -0.35 -8.14 -21.86
N PRO A 116 -0.32 -7.79 -20.56
CA PRO A 116 -0.03 -6.42 -20.11
C PRO A 116 1.33 -5.94 -20.63
N ARG A 117 1.37 -4.69 -21.10
CA ARG A 117 2.57 -4.06 -21.63
C ARG A 117 2.97 -2.87 -20.77
N TRP A 118 4.26 -2.66 -20.66
CA TRP A 118 4.82 -1.51 -20.00
C TRP A 118 5.87 -0.83 -20.87
N GLN A 119 6.00 0.47 -20.66
CA GLN A 119 6.96 1.33 -21.33
C GLN A 119 7.68 2.14 -20.28
N GLY A 120 8.91 2.53 -20.58
CA GLY A 120 9.72 3.35 -19.71
C GLY A 120 10.66 4.23 -20.49
N ARG A 121 11.14 5.27 -19.84
CA ARG A 121 12.18 6.16 -20.35
C ARG A 121 13.10 6.54 -19.20
N TYR A 122 14.39 6.34 -19.42
CA TYR A 122 15.44 6.79 -18.52
C TYR A 122 16.20 7.95 -19.18
N GLN A 123 16.35 9.07 -18.49
CA GLN A 123 17.12 10.21 -18.95
C GLN A 123 18.53 10.16 -18.35
N THR A 124 19.54 10.00 -19.19
CA THR A 124 20.92 9.68 -18.77
C THR A 124 21.57 10.81 -17.98
N LEU A 125 21.28 12.08 -18.30
CA LEU A 125 21.89 13.23 -17.64
C LEU A 125 21.21 13.62 -16.31
N SER A 126 19.88 13.52 -16.24
CA SER A 126 19.11 13.90 -15.05
C SER A 126 18.92 12.73 -14.08
N GLY A 127 19.13 11.49 -14.52
CA GLY A 127 18.77 10.29 -13.76
C GLY A 127 17.25 10.07 -13.65
N HIS A 128 16.46 10.90 -14.33
CA HIS A 128 15.01 10.83 -14.26
C HIS A 128 14.49 9.59 -14.97
N THR A 129 13.63 8.84 -14.29
CA THR A 129 12.98 7.64 -14.80
C THR A 129 11.49 7.87 -14.89
N GLU A 130 10.88 7.48 -16.00
CA GLU A 130 9.43 7.40 -16.17
C GLU A 130 9.07 5.97 -16.59
N LEU A 131 8.05 5.40 -15.97
CA LEU A 131 7.52 4.07 -16.22
C LEU A 131 6.00 4.18 -16.34
N ARG A 132 5.44 3.50 -17.34
CA ARG A 132 4.02 3.46 -17.63
C ARG A 132 3.60 2.02 -17.86
N LEU A 133 2.64 1.55 -17.07
CA LEU A 133 2.02 0.24 -17.21
C LEU A 133 0.55 0.44 -17.58
N ALA A 134 0.08 -0.30 -18.58
CA ALA A 134 -1.34 -0.36 -18.92
C ALA A 134 -1.79 -1.82 -18.85
N LEU A 135 -2.82 -2.05 -18.04
CA LEU A 135 -3.47 -3.33 -17.86
C LEU A 135 -4.77 -3.32 -18.66
N ALA A 136 -4.86 -4.21 -19.63
CA ALA A 136 -6.08 -4.44 -20.39
C ALA A 136 -7.16 -5.05 -19.47
N PRO A 137 -8.45 -4.92 -19.82
CA PRO A 137 -9.52 -5.54 -19.06
C PRO A 137 -9.31 -7.04 -18.92
N PHE A 138 -9.58 -7.63 -17.76
CA PHE A 138 -9.47 -9.08 -17.57
C PHE A 138 -10.51 -9.56 -16.56
N VAL A 139 -10.85 -10.84 -16.66
CA VAL A 139 -11.76 -11.51 -15.74
C VAL A 139 -11.06 -12.71 -15.13
N ILE A 140 -11.14 -12.83 -13.81
CA ILE A 140 -10.68 -13.99 -13.05
C ILE A 140 -11.91 -14.68 -12.46
N GLN A 141 -12.09 -15.96 -12.78
CA GLN A 141 -13.17 -16.77 -12.21
C GLN A 141 -12.62 -17.90 -11.34
N GLN A 142 -13.08 -17.96 -10.08
CA GLN A 142 -12.64 -18.96 -9.12
C GLN A 142 -13.76 -19.37 -8.16
N ASN A 143 -14.05 -20.67 -8.06
CA ASN A 143 -14.97 -21.23 -7.05
C ASN A 143 -16.35 -20.52 -7.00
N GLY A 144 -16.88 -20.08 -8.15
CA GLY A 144 -18.15 -19.33 -8.22
C GLY A 144 -18.04 -17.83 -7.91
N ARG A 145 -16.82 -17.33 -7.67
CA ARG A 145 -16.49 -15.91 -7.57
C ARG A 145 -15.93 -15.40 -8.88
N GLU A 146 -16.25 -14.17 -9.23
CA GLU A 146 -15.75 -13.49 -10.41
C GLU A 146 -15.16 -12.14 -10.03
N LEU A 147 -13.94 -11.87 -10.49
CA LEU A 147 -13.30 -10.56 -10.41
C LEU A 147 -13.15 -10.02 -11.83
N ASP A 148 -13.92 -8.99 -12.17
CA ASP A 148 -13.85 -8.25 -13.43
C ASP A 148 -13.12 -6.92 -13.19
N VAL A 149 -12.01 -6.72 -13.90
CA VAL A 149 -11.25 -5.47 -13.89
C VAL A 149 -11.35 -4.85 -15.27
N ARG A 150 -11.91 -3.64 -15.36
CA ARG A 150 -12.19 -2.96 -16.65
C ARG A 150 -11.00 -2.24 -17.25
N GLY A 151 -9.93 -2.05 -16.48
CA GLY A 151 -8.71 -1.41 -16.93
C GLY A 151 -7.96 -0.77 -15.78
N ALA A 152 -6.64 -0.78 -15.86
CA ALA A 152 -5.80 -0.05 -14.91
C ALA A 152 -4.59 0.56 -15.60
N ARG A 153 -4.17 1.73 -15.14
CA ARG A 153 -3.00 2.45 -15.63
C ARG A 153 -2.16 2.87 -14.45
N VAL A 154 -0.86 2.61 -14.52
CA VAL A 154 0.09 3.03 -13.49
C VAL A 154 1.21 3.82 -14.14
N ARG A 155 1.51 4.98 -13.57
CA ARG A 155 2.66 5.80 -13.92
C ARG A 155 3.56 5.91 -12.69
N LEU A 156 4.82 5.56 -12.84
CA LEU A 156 5.85 5.76 -11.82
C LEU A 156 6.91 6.66 -12.42
N GLU A 157 7.25 7.77 -11.76
CA GLU A 157 8.27 8.68 -12.24
C GLU A 157 9.08 9.27 -11.10
N GLY A 158 10.33 9.63 -11.35
CA GLY A 158 11.16 10.17 -10.29
C GLY A 158 12.64 10.11 -10.56
N VAL A 159 13.39 10.41 -9.52
CA VAL A 159 14.83 10.22 -9.43
C VAL A 159 15.12 9.37 -8.20
N PHE A 160 16.34 8.87 -8.08
CA PHE A 160 16.78 8.22 -6.86
C PHE A 160 16.51 9.12 -5.64
N GLY A 161 15.85 8.59 -4.62
CA GLY A 161 15.44 9.35 -3.42
C GLY A 161 14.10 10.11 -3.51
N ASP A 162 13.47 10.28 -4.68
CA ASP A 162 12.15 10.95 -4.82
C ASP A 162 11.34 10.35 -5.99
N TRP A 163 10.32 9.56 -5.64
CA TRP A 163 9.46 8.85 -6.56
C TRP A 163 8.01 9.31 -6.42
N ARG A 164 7.32 9.43 -7.55
CA ARG A 164 5.88 9.68 -7.65
C ARG A 164 5.21 8.53 -8.38
N LEU A 165 4.18 7.98 -7.78
CA LEU A 165 3.31 6.95 -8.34
C LEU A 165 1.92 7.57 -8.58
N ARG A 166 1.34 7.30 -9.74
CA ARG A 166 -0.05 7.58 -10.05
C ARG A 166 -0.71 6.34 -10.64
N GLY A 167 -1.59 5.72 -9.86
CA GLY A 167 -2.47 4.64 -10.29
C GLY A 167 -3.84 5.19 -10.67
N LEU A 168 -4.40 4.66 -11.75
CA LEU A 168 -5.79 4.87 -12.17
C LEU A 168 -6.41 3.49 -12.39
N LEU A 169 -7.56 3.26 -11.78
CA LEU A 169 -8.38 2.08 -11.99
C LEU A 169 -9.71 2.56 -12.58
N ASP A 170 -10.13 1.99 -13.70
CA ASP A 170 -11.35 2.44 -14.36
C ASP A 170 -12.59 1.86 -13.65
N GLN A 171 -12.59 0.57 -13.34
CA GLN A 171 -13.60 -0.10 -12.50
C GLN A 171 -13.09 -1.48 -12.08
N LEU A 172 -13.47 -1.92 -10.88
CA LEU A 172 -13.31 -3.28 -10.39
C LEU A 172 -14.64 -3.80 -9.83
N THR A 173 -15.03 -4.99 -10.27
CA THR A 173 -16.25 -5.67 -9.80
C THR A 173 -15.88 -7.04 -9.25
N LEU A 174 -16.24 -7.29 -7.99
CA LEU A 174 -16.15 -8.59 -7.36
C LEU A 174 -17.54 -9.16 -7.15
N THR A 175 -17.83 -10.29 -7.77
CA THR A 175 -19.09 -11.02 -7.64
C THR A 175 -18.86 -12.29 -6.83
N ASP A 176 -19.64 -12.51 -5.78
CA ASP A 176 -19.65 -13.73 -4.97
C ASP A 176 -21.11 -14.21 -4.80
N GLY A 177 -21.52 -15.16 -5.66
CA GLY A 177 -22.89 -15.65 -5.71
C GLY A 177 -23.89 -14.55 -6.11
N LEU A 178 -24.75 -14.15 -5.18
CA LEU A 178 -25.74 -13.08 -5.37
C LEU A 178 -25.23 -11.71 -4.88
N SER A 179 -24.02 -11.65 -4.32
CA SER A 179 -23.45 -10.41 -3.80
C SER A 179 -22.49 -9.83 -4.82
N GLN A 180 -22.50 -8.51 -4.98
CA GLN A 180 -21.61 -7.82 -5.90
C GLN A 180 -21.04 -6.56 -5.24
N LEU A 181 -19.72 -6.46 -5.19
CA LEU A 181 -19.00 -5.26 -4.80
C LEU A 181 -18.43 -4.60 -6.05
N THR A 182 -18.84 -3.37 -6.32
CA THR A 182 -18.35 -2.57 -7.46
C THR A 182 -17.62 -1.35 -6.93
N LEU A 183 -16.34 -1.24 -7.28
CA LEU A 183 -15.49 -0.08 -7.07
C LEU A 183 -15.39 0.65 -8.41
N GLY A 184 -15.90 1.88 -8.47
CA GLY A 184 -15.90 2.73 -9.66
C GLY A 184 -14.51 3.24 -10.03
N PRO A 185 -14.42 4.36 -10.77
CA PRO A 185 -13.13 4.96 -11.03
C PRO A 185 -12.40 5.32 -9.74
N ALA A 186 -11.12 4.96 -9.67
CA ALA A 186 -10.28 5.25 -8.51
C ALA A 186 -8.91 5.75 -8.93
N THR A 187 -8.39 6.71 -8.17
CA THR A 187 -7.07 7.29 -8.38
C THR A 187 -6.23 7.14 -7.12
N LEU A 188 -5.03 6.59 -7.27
CA LEU A 188 -4.02 6.53 -6.22
C LEU A 188 -2.86 7.44 -6.61
N GLU A 189 -2.61 8.48 -5.84
CA GLU A 189 -1.42 9.31 -5.95
C GLU A 189 -0.53 9.04 -4.75
N SER A 190 0.74 8.74 -5.00
CA SER A 190 1.72 8.50 -3.94
C SER A 190 3.03 9.19 -4.25
N ARG A 191 3.65 9.81 -3.24
CA ARG A 191 5.00 10.34 -3.32
C ARG A 191 5.84 9.74 -2.22
N TYR A 192 6.96 9.15 -2.60
CA TYR A 192 7.90 8.49 -1.72
C TYR A 192 9.26 9.16 -1.83
N THR A 193 9.75 9.72 -0.72
CA THR A 193 11.07 10.33 -0.61
C THR A 193 11.89 9.61 0.43
N TYR A 194 13.18 9.40 0.18
CA TYR A 194 14.09 8.74 1.12
C TYR A 194 15.52 9.21 0.93
N ILE A 195 16.34 9.03 1.97
CA ILE A 195 17.79 9.17 1.90
C ILE A 195 18.47 7.79 1.95
N ASP A 196 19.78 7.75 1.78
CA ASP A 196 20.59 6.52 1.75
C ASP A 196 20.14 5.49 2.80
N ASP A 197 20.04 4.23 2.36
CA ASP A 197 19.54 3.08 3.14
C ASP A 197 18.11 3.19 3.68
N ALA A 198 17.34 4.20 3.26
CA ALA A 198 16.04 4.57 3.83
C ALA A 198 16.13 4.96 5.31
N TYR A 199 17.24 5.60 5.72
CA TYR A 199 17.43 6.06 7.10
C TYR A 199 16.36 7.07 7.54
N HIS A 200 16.06 8.02 6.64
CA HIS A 200 14.80 8.77 6.64
C HIS A 200 14.00 8.40 5.41
N PHE A 201 12.69 8.25 5.60
CA PHE A 201 11.77 8.21 4.47
C PHE A 201 10.47 8.90 4.82
N ALA A 202 9.81 9.44 3.80
CA ALA A 202 8.47 9.99 3.90
C ALA A 202 7.65 9.51 2.72
N GLN A 203 6.43 9.06 3.01
CA GLN A 203 5.44 8.65 2.03
C GLN A 203 4.17 9.46 2.22
N ARG A 204 3.61 9.98 1.13
CA ARG A 204 2.31 10.66 1.10
C ARG A 204 1.45 9.96 0.08
N ASP A 205 0.32 9.43 0.51
CA ASP A 205 -0.63 8.73 -0.34
C ASP A 205 -1.98 9.44 -0.30
N HIS A 206 -2.64 9.50 -1.45
CA HIS A 206 -4.02 9.92 -1.61
C HIS A 206 -4.72 8.91 -2.49
N LEU A 207 -5.69 8.20 -1.92
CA LEU A 207 -6.60 7.32 -2.65
C LEU A 207 -7.96 8.00 -2.72
N HIS A 208 -8.44 8.27 -3.92
CA HIS A 208 -9.78 8.74 -4.19
C HIS A 208 -10.55 7.66 -4.93
N ILE A 209 -11.74 7.31 -4.44
CA ILE A 209 -12.68 6.39 -5.08
C ILE A 209 -13.95 7.20 -5.34
N GLU A 210 -14.31 7.35 -6.61
CA GLU A 210 -15.48 8.14 -7.00
C GLU A 210 -16.77 7.54 -6.44
N GLN A 211 -16.86 6.20 -6.48
CA GLN A 211 -18.02 5.47 -6.00
C GLN A 211 -17.65 4.04 -5.57
N LEU A 212 -18.23 3.59 -4.47
CA LEU A 212 -18.26 2.19 -4.04
C LEU A 212 -19.72 1.76 -3.92
N ALA A 213 -20.08 0.62 -4.50
CA ALA A 213 -21.41 0.05 -4.42
C ALA A 213 -21.33 -1.41 -3.96
N LEU A 214 -22.06 -1.76 -2.91
CA LEU A 214 -22.24 -3.12 -2.44
C LEU A 214 -23.70 -3.51 -2.64
N HIS A 215 -23.94 -4.41 -3.58
CA HIS A 215 -25.22 -5.09 -3.77
C HIS A 215 -25.21 -6.38 -2.96
N TYR A 216 -26.13 -6.50 -2.02
CA TYR A 216 -26.39 -7.71 -1.27
C TYR A 216 -27.89 -8.04 -1.38
N PRO A 217 -28.32 -9.31 -1.37
CA PRO A 217 -29.74 -9.65 -1.57
C PRO A 217 -30.74 -8.95 -0.64
N ALA A 218 -30.28 -8.49 0.53
CA ALA A 218 -31.12 -7.81 1.51
C ALA A 218 -31.01 -6.28 1.48
N TYR A 219 -29.92 -5.70 0.95
CA TYR A 219 -29.68 -4.26 0.98
C TYR A 219 -28.66 -3.83 -0.07
N ASP A 220 -28.82 -2.59 -0.53
CA ASP A 220 -27.91 -1.93 -1.46
C ASP A 220 -27.22 -0.78 -0.73
N ILE A 221 -25.88 -0.77 -0.69
CA ILE A 221 -25.11 0.30 -0.07
C ILE A 221 -24.30 1.00 -1.14
N HIS A 222 -24.43 2.32 -1.21
CA HIS A 222 -23.67 3.18 -2.11
C HIS A 222 -22.89 4.20 -1.28
N VAL A 223 -21.58 4.32 -1.52
CA VAL A 223 -20.70 5.30 -0.87
C VAL A 223 -20.07 6.15 -1.96
N ALA A 224 -20.22 7.48 -1.89
CA ALA A 224 -19.59 8.38 -2.86
C ALA A 224 -19.39 9.81 -2.32
N PRO A 225 -18.20 10.42 -2.49
CA PRO A 225 -16.91 9.77 -2.75
C PRO A 225 -16.34 9.10 -1.48
N LEU A 226 -15.23 8.38 -1.63
CA LEU A 226 -14.40 7.92 -0.51
C LEU A 226 -12.95 8.38 -0.75
N ASP A 227 -12.42 9.16 0.19
CA ASP A 227 -11.06 9.70 0.13
C ASP A 227 -10.25 9.23 1.33
N LEU A 228 -9.03 8.74 1.07
CA LEU A 228 -8.07 8.33 2.08
C LEU A 228 -6.75 9.06 1.84
N HIS A 229 -6.36 9.88 2.79
CA HIS A 229 -5.04 10.49 2.85
C HIS A 229 -4.19 9.77 3.89
N SER A 230 -2.94 9.48 3.54
CA SER A 230 -1.96 8.89 4.45
C SER A 230 -0.65 9.65 4.34
N HIS A 231 -0.02 9.91 5.48
CA HIS A 231 1.33 10.44 5.56
C HIS A 231 2.13 9.60 6.56
N MET A 232 3.13 8.90 6.04
CA MET A 232 4.07 8.12 6.84
C MET A 232 5.43 8.81 6.80
N GLU A 233 6.07 8.93 7.96
CA GLU A 233 7.39 9.57 8.10
C GLU A 233 8.23 8.81 9.11
N LEU A 234 9.43 8.39 8.71
CA LEU A 234 10.46 7.83 9.57
C LEU A 234 11.56 8.87 9.77
N ASP A 235 11.69 9.39 10.98
CA ASP A 235 12.75 10.32 11.37
C ASP A 235 13.90 9.60 12.10
N GLU A 236 14.76 10.33 12.81
CA GLU A 236 15.89 9.75 13.57
C GLU A 236 15.42 8.86 14.72
N SER A 237 14.24 9.13 15.29
CA SER A 237 13.76 8.54 16.54
C SER A 237 12.57 7.61 16.36
N GLU A 238 11.58 7.99 15.55
CA GLU A 238 10.31 7.29 15.46
C GLU A 238 9.75 7.23 14.04
N LEU A 239 8.84 6.27 13.84
CA LEU A 239 7.96 6.19 12.68
C LEU A 239 6.59 6.73 13.08
N ARG A 240 6.09 7.71 12.32
CA ARG A 240 4.75 8.30 12.48
C ARG A 240 3.89 7.99 11.25
N LEU A 241 2.61 7.71 11.47
CA LEU A 241 1.62 7.48 10.44
C LEU A 241 0.39 8.32 10.74
N LYS A 242 0.16 9.39 9.98
CA LYS A 242 -1.07 10.16 10.00
C LYS A 242 -2.01 9.69 8.89
N GLY A 243 -3.25 9.40 9.22
CA GLY A 243 -4.30 9.03 8.29
C GLY A 243 -5.52 9.93 8.41
N GLU A 244 -6.14 10.27 7.29
CA GLU A 244 -7.44 10.92 7.21
C GLU A 244 -8.34 10.13 6.26
N LEU A 245 -9.50 9.71 6.75
CA LEU A 245 -10.54 9.06 5.96
C LEU A 245 -11.73 9.99 5.86
N ILE A 246 -12.09 10.38 4.64
CA ILE A 246 -13.30 11.16 4.36
C ILE A 246 -14.27 10.23 3.66
N VAL A 247 -15.40 9.99 4.32
CA VAL A 247 -16.53 9.26 3.77
C VAL A 247 -17.54 10.29 3.32
N GLY A 248 -17.80 10.35 2.01
CA GLY A 248 -18.88 11.15 1.45
C GLY A 248 -20.25 10.60 1.85
N GLU A 249 -21.22 10.68 0.96
CA GLU A 249 -22.55 10.19 1.27
C GLU A 249 -22.60 8.66 1.17
N VAL A 250 -22.96 8.02 2.28
CA VAL A 250 -23.43 6.64 2.33
C VAL A 250 -24.94 6.66 2.15
N ARG A 251 -25.45 5.95 1.16
CA ARG A 251 -26.88 5.81 0.88
C ARG A 251 -27.27 4.34 0.88
N VAL A 252 -28.50 4.07 1.32
CA VAL A 252 -29.12 2.75 1.24
C VAL A 252 -30.40 2.84 0.41
N PRO A 253 -30.31 2.80 -0.93
CA PRO A 253 -31.46 3.10 -1.79
C PRO A 253 -32.68 2.19 -1.56
N SER A 254 -32.44 0.96 -1.08
CA SER A 254 -33.49 0.00 -0.74
C SER A 254 -34.35 0.41 0.46
N GLU A 255 -33.82 1.23 1.39
CA GLU A 255 -34.51 1.68 2.60
C GLU A 255 -34.90 3.15 2.53
N ALA A 256 -33.98 4.01 2.10
CA ALA A 256 -34.15 5.46 2.04
C ALA A 256 -33.48 6.02 0.77
N PRO A 257 -34.19 6.10 -0.37
CA PRO A 257 -33.60 6.49 -1.65
C PRO A 257 -33.11 7.94 -1.70
N ASP A 258 -33.78 8.84 -0.97
CA ASP A 258 -33.56 10.28 -1.04
C ASP A 258 -32.79 10.85 0.17
N THR A 259 -32.38 10.02 1.13
CA THR A 259 -31.74 10.49 2.37
C THR A 259 -30.43 9.74 2.61
N PRO A 260 -29.30 10.44 2.78
CA PRO A 260 -28.04 9.80 3.13
C PRO A 260 -28.14 9.19 4.55
N LEU A 261 -27.61 7.98 4.67
CA LEU A 261 -27.48 7.25 5.93
C LEU A 261 -26.36 7.85 6.79
N LEU A 262 -25.20 8.15 6.20
CA LEU A 262 -24.00 8.56 6.92
C LEU A 262 -23.10 9.40 6.02
N SER A 263 -22.39 10.37 6.58
CA SER A 263 -21.20 10.98 5.98
C SER A 263 -20.25 11.42 7.09
N GLY A 264 -18.99 11.70 6.77
CA GLY A 264 -18.09 12.24 7.77
C GLY A 264 -16.60 12.10 7.49
N ARG A 265 -15.80 12.40 8.50
CA ARG A 265 -14.34 12.35 8.45
C ARG A 265 -13.76 11.77 9.74
N ILE A 266 -12.67 11.02 9.60
CA ILE A 266 -11.90 10.47 10.72
C ILE A 266 -10.43 10.83 10.50
N GLU A 267 -9.81 11.52 11.44
CA GLU A 267 -8.38 11.82 11.48
C GLU A 267 -7.71 11.11 12.65
N ALA A 268 -6.66 10.33 12.36
CA ALA A 268 -5.89 9.62 13.36
C ALA A 268 -4.38 9.65 13.07
N GLU A 269 -3.57 9.61 14.12
CA GLU A 269 -2.12 9.55 14.05
C GLU A 269 -1.59 8.43 14.95
N LEU A 270 -0.84 7.50 14.38
CA LEU A 270 -0.03 6.52 15.10
C LEU A 270 1.41 7.04 15.22
N SER A 271 1.88 7.21 16.46
CA SER A 271 3.22 7.71 16.79
C SER A 271 3.94 6.76 17.75
N ARG A 272 5.21 7.07 18.07
CA ARG A 272 6.05 6.32 19.01
C ARG A 272 6.33 4.88 18.62
N LEU A 273 6.47 4.65 17.31
CA LEU A 273 7.03 3.41 16.80
C LEU A 273 8.55 3.57 16.73
N ASN A 274 9.31 2.71 17.41
CA ASN A 274 10.76 2.83 17.53
C ASN A 274 11.45 2.80 16.16
N GLY A 275 12.06 3.92 15.74
CA GLY A 275 12.63 4.09 14.41
C GLY A 275 13.83 3.18 14.14
N ASP A 276 14.67 2.93 15.16
CA ASP A 276 15.82 2.04 15.03
C ASP A 276 15.41 0.59 14.80
N ALA A 277 14.38 0.14 15.51
CA ALA A 277 13.78 -1.18 15.33
C ALA A 277 13.12 -1.34 13.96
N VAL A 278 12.47 -0.29 13.44
CA VAL A 278 11.93 -0.26 12.08
C VAL A 278 13.07 -0.43 11.07
N ARG A 279 14.14 0.37 11.18
CA ARG A 279 15.33 0.25 10.32
C ARG A 279 15.98 -1.12 10.43
N GLN A 280 16.03 -1.72 11.61
CA GLN A 280 16.56 -3.07 11.82
C GLN A 280 15.68 -4.14 11.16
N THR A 281 14.35 -4.03 11.30
CA THR A 281 13.37 -4.92 10.66
C THR A 281 13.51 -4.87 9.14
N ILE A 282 13.61 -3.67 8.56
CA ILE A 282 13.84 -3.48 7.12
C ILE A 282 15.18 -4.11 6.71
N ARG A 283 16.26 -3.90 7.46
CA ARG A 283 17.57 -4.52 7.18
C ARG A 283 17.51 -6.06 7.23
N ARG A 284 16.80 -6.65 8.19
CA ARG A 284 16.65 -8.11 8.29
C ARG A 284 15.79 -8.66 7.15
N LEU A 285 14.71 -7.97 6.77
CA LEU A 285 13.92 -8.30 5.58
C LEU A 285 14.78 -8.31 4.30
N ARG A 286 15.70 -7.34 4.14
CA ARG A 286 16.66 -7.32 3.01
C ARG A 286 17.58 -8.55 3.02
N GLN A 287 18.12 -8.93 4.17
CA GLN A 287 19.01 -10.09 4.29
C GLN A 287 18.28 -11.39 3.92
N GLU A 288 17.04 -11.54 4.37
CA GLU A 288 16.18 -12.69 4.04
C GLU A 288 15.76 -12.71 2.55
N ALA A 289 15.61 -11.53 1.95
CA ALA A 289 15.38 -11.42 0.51
C ALA A 289 16.57 -11.94 -0.31
N ALA A 290 17.79 -11.59 0.12
CA ALA A 290 19.05 -11.90 -0.56
C ALA A 290 19.48 -13.38 -0.43
N TRP A 291 19.11 -14.09 0.64
CA TRP A 291 19.54 -15.49 0.90
C TRP A 291 18.66 -16.59 0.26
N GLY A 292 17.55 -16.25 -0.41
CA GLY A 292 16.48 -17.19 -0.72
C GLY A 292 16.84 -18.40 -1.61
N ASP A 293 16.93 -19.59 -0.99
CA ASP A 293 16.72 -20.90 -1.64
C ASP A 293 15.22 -21.08 -1.94
N ALA A 294 14.89 -21.58 -3.14
CA ALA A 294 13.54 -21.58 -3.71
C ALA A 294 12.59 -22.65 -3.12
N SER A 295 12.98 -23.32 -2.04
CA SER A 295 12.45 -24.62 -1.61
C SER A 295 11.65 -24.63 -0.30
N LEU A 296 11.62 -23.53 0.47
CA LEU A 296 10.95 -23.51 1.79
C LEU A 296 9.68 -22.62 1.82
N PRO A 297 8.60 -23.06 2.50
CA PRO A 297 7.47 -22.19 2.82
C PRO A 297 7.92 -21.12 3.83
N MET A 298 8.31 -19.95 3.33
CA MET A 298 8.96 -18.88 4.09
C MET A 298 8.05 -18.18 5.12
N ALA A 299 6.72 -18.26 5.02
CA ALA A 299 5.82 -17.34 5.73
C ALA A 299 5.87 -17.47 7.27
N GLU A 300 5.80 -18.68 7.83
CA GLU A 300 5.79 -18.87 9.29
C GLU A 300 7.20 -18.70 9.89
N GLY A 301 8.22 -19.21 9.22
CA GLY A 301 9.61 -19.10 9.69
C GLY A 301 10.13 -17.66 9.67
N LEU A 302 9.73 -16.85 8.69
CA LEU A 302 10.15 -15.45 8.58
C LEU A 302 9.53 -14.61 9.69
N LEU A 303 8.23 -14.77 9.97
CA LEU A 303 7.57 -14.03 11.05
C LEU A 303 8.23 -14.31 12.41
N ALA A 304 8.55 -15.58 12.71
CA ALA A 304 9.27 -15.95 13.93
C ALA A 304 10.68 -15.32 14.02
N ARG A 305 11.37 -15.14 12.89
CA ARG A 305 12.69 -14.47 12.85
C ARG A 305 12.60 -12.95 12.99
N LEU A 306 11.50 -12.35 12.55
CA LEU A 306 11.25 -10.90 12.66
C LEU A 306 10.61 -10.53 13.99
N GLU A 307 9.95 -11.45 14.68
CA GLU A 307 9.24 -11.22 15.95
C GLU A 307 10.06 -10.44 17.01
N PRO A 308 11.37 -10.69 17.22
CA PRO A 308 12.16 -9.85 18.12
C PRO A 308 12.24 -8.39 17.69
N ASP A 309 12.45 -8.13 16.39
CA ASP A 309 12.58 -6.77 15.86
C ASP A 309 11.21 -6.07 15.86
N LEU A 310 10.14 -6.78 15.47
CA LEU A 310 8.76 -6.28 15.48
C LEU A 310 8.27 -5.92 16.88
N ARG A 311 8.64 -6.70 17.92
CA ARG A 311 8.36 -6.31 19.31
C ARG A 311 9.11 -5.05 19.70
N GLN A 312 10.37 -4.91 19.27
CA GLN A 312 11.16 -3.73 19.56
C GLN A 312 10.57 -2.47 18.90
N VAL A 313 9.88 -2.57 17.76
CA VAL A 313 9.14 -1.44 17.17
C VAL A 313 8.12 -0.85 18.15
N LEU A 314 7.54 -1.68 19.03
CA LEU A 314 6.54 -1.26 20.01
C LEU A 314 7.15 -0.83 21.35
N SER A 315 8.47 -0.80 21.49
CA SER A 315 9.16 -0.57 22.78
C SER A 315 8.92 0.83 23.36
N ASP A 316 8.67 1.82 22.51
CA ASP A 316 8.45 3.22 22.92
C ASP A 316 6.97 3.52 23.29
N SER A 317 6.16 2.48 23.50
CA SER A 317 4.74 2.56 23.85
C SER A 317 3.93 3.35 22.81
N PRO A 318 3.64 2.71 21.65
CA PRO A 318 2.91 3.32 20.56
C PRO A 318 1.62 3.99 21.02
N ARG A 319 1.33 5.14 20.40
CA ARG A 319 0.16 5.95 20.73
C ARG A 319 -0.62 6.24 19.46
N LEU A 320 -1.92 5.94 19.50
CA LEU A 320 -2.87 6.29 18.45
C LEU A 320 -3.71 7.46 18.94
N ASP A 321 -3.43 8.65 18.44
CA ASP A 321 -4.24 9.84 18.69
C ASP A 321 -5.33 9.94 17.62
N VAL A 322 -6.60 9.90 18.03
CA VAL A 322 -7.74 10.12 17.15
C VAL A 322 -8.21 11.56 17.35
N THR A 323 -7.66 12.45 16.53
CA THR A 323 -7.86 13.91 16.65
C THR A 323 -9.24 14.37 16.21
N THR A 324 -9.94 13.61 15.37
CA THR A 324 -11.30 13.94 14.96
C THR A 324 -12.04 12.70 14.50
N ILE A 325 -13.26 12.53 15.00
CA ILE A 325 -14.32 11.68 14.46
C ILE A 325 -15.53 12.60 14.31
N ALA A 326 -15.79 13.06 13.09
CA ALA A 326 -16.96 13.88 12.79
C ALA A 326 -17.85 13.10 11.83
N LEU A 327 -18.90 12.47 12.33
CA LEU A 327 -19.86 11.69 11.54
C LEU A 327 -21.26 12.30 11.67
N ASP A 328 -21.97 12.37 10.56
CA ASP A 328 -23.35 12.85 10.51
C ASP A 328 -24.23 11.78 9.87
N SER A 329 -25.35 11.47 10.52
CA SER A 329 -26.36 10.55 10.05
C SER A 329 -27.72 11.26 10.05
N PRO A 330 -28.08 11.93 8.94
CA PRO A 330 -29.36 12.63 8.82
C PRO A 330 -30.57 11.70 8.98
N LEU A 331 -30.46 10.47 8.47
CA LEU A 331 -31.51 9.45 8.59
C LEU A 331 -31.82 9.11 10.05
N LEU A 332 -30.79 9.00 10.89
CA LEU A 332 -30.92 8.65 12.31
C LEU A 332 -31.02 9.88 13.21
N GLY A 333 -30.81 11.09 12.67
CA GLY A 333 -30.66 12.32 13.46
C GLY A 333 -29.50 12.26 14.44
N LEU A 334 -28.42 11.55 14.08
CA LEU A 334 -27.25 11.35 14.94
C LEU A 334 -26.07 12.15 14.40
N GLN A 335 -25.45 12.93 15.27
CA GLN A 335 -24.17 13.57 15.02
C GLN A 335 -23.14 13.03 16.01
N VAL A 336 -22.00 12.60 15.52
CA VAL A 336 -20.85 12.17 16.30
C VAL A 336 -19.77 13.23 16.13
N ASP A 337 -19.35 13.81 17.23
CA ASP A 337 -18.14 14.63 17.32
C ASP A 337 -17.30 14.07 18.47
N ALA A 338 -16.24 13.35 18.13
CA ALA A 338 -15.44 12.66 19.13
C ALA A 338 -13.94 12.75 18.86
N GLU A 339 -13.18 12.74 19.94
CA GLU A 339 -11.72 12.70 19.93
C GLU A 339 -11.23 11.77 21.04
N GLY A 340 -9.97 11.36 20.96
CA GLY A 340 -9.39 10.51 22.00
C GLY A 340 -8.00 10.00 21.67
N ALA A 341 -7.49 9.14 22.52
CA ALA A 341 -6.21 8.50 22.33
C ALA A 341 -6.22 7.07 22.88
N LEU A 342 -5.51 6.18 22.20
CA LEU A 342 -5.12 4.87 22.70
C LEU A 342 -3.61 4.82 22.87
N PHE A 343 -3.16 4.12 23.91
CA PHE A 343 -1.77 3.86 24.16
C PHE A 343 -1.54 2.37 24.42
N PHE A 344 -0.39 1.90 23.96
CA PHE A 344 0.02 0.52 24.14
C PHE A 344 1.07 0.40 25.26
N ASP A 345 0.82 -0.47 26.24
CA ASP A 345 1.75 -0.77 27.33
C ASP A 345 2.88 -1.72 26.88
N ALA A 346 4.03 -1.13 26.59
CA ALA A 346 5.24 -1.82 26.14
C ALA A 346 6.04 -2.53 27.24
N ARG A 347 5.55 -2.61 28.48
CA ARG A 347 6.27 -3.35 29.54
C ARG A 347 6.26 -4.85 29.26
N ARG A 348 7.37 -5.55 29.48
CA ARG A 348 7.45 -7.01 29.36
C ARG A 348 6.97 -7.53 27.99
N LEU A 349 7.40 -6.89 26.90
CA LEU A 349 7.08 -7.28 25.53
C LEU A 349 7.47 -8.73 25.23
N GLU A 350 8.47 -9.27 25.93
CA GLU A 350 8.91 -10.65 25.81
C GLU A 350 7.82 -11.68 26.14
N GLU A 351 6.80 -11.29 26.92
CA GLU A 351 5.64 -12.12 27.27
C GLU A 351 4.60 -12.19 26.14
N LEU A 352 4.69 -11.28 25.16
CA LEU A 352 3.80 -11.23 24.01
C LEU A 352 4.43 -11.95 22.82
N SER A 353 3.58 -12.63 22.06
CA SER A 353 3.95 -13.30 20.82
C SER A 353 3.10 -12.81 19.66
N ILE A 354 3.79 -12.31 18.62
CA ILE A 354 3.18 -11.89 17.36
C ILE A 354 2.81 -13.12 16.52
N THR A 355 3.62 -14.18 16.61
CA THR A 355 3.40 -15.42 15.85
C THR A 355 2.19 -16.22 16.34
N ALA A 356 1.72 -15.97 17.56
CA ALA A 356 0.57 -16.64 18.16
C ALA A 356 -0.71 -15.78 18.19
N LEU A 357 -0.77 -14.67 17.43
CA LEU A 357 -1.95 -13.79 17.36
C LEU A 357 -3.22 -14.46 16.82
N ASP A 358 -3.12 -15.64 16.22
CA ASP A 358 -4.25 -16.47 15.83
C ASP A 358 -4.98 -17.07 17.06
N LYS A 359 -4.27 -17.25 18.18
CA LYS A 359 -4.82 -17.85 19.40
C LYS A 359 -5.64 -16.82 20.20
N PRO A 360 -6.89 -17.14 20.59
CA PRO A 360 -7.73 -16.24 21.38
C PRO A 360 -7.07 -15.74 22.68
N VAL A 361 -6.34 -16.62 23.37
CA VAL A 361 -5.64 -16.29 24.62
C VAL A 361 -4.56 -15.24 24.40
N GLU A 362 -3.80 -15.36 23.30
CA GLU A 362 -2.74 -14.40 23.00
C GLU A 362 -3.34 -13.05 22.56
N ARG A 363 -4.39 -13.07 21.73
CA ARG A 363 -5.13 -11.85 21.37
C ARG A 363 -5.63 -11.10 22.60
N ALA A 364 -6.16 -11.82 23.58
CA ALA A 364 -6.60 -11.21 24.84
C ALA A 364 -5.44 -10.50 25.56
N ARG A 365 -4.24 -11.10 25.63
CA ARG A 365 -3.06 -10.46 26.23
C ARG A 365 -2.63 -9.18 25.50
N TRP A 366 -2.72 -9.17 24.17
CA TRP A 366 -2.43 -7.98 23.36
C TRP A 366 -3.45 -6.88 23.62
N ILE A 367 -4.74 -7.22 23.62
CA ILE A 367 -5.84 -6.30 23.91
C ILE A 367 -5.71 -5.74 25.35
N GLU A 368 -5.29 -6.56 26.31
CA GLU A 368 -5.03 -6.15 27.69
C GLU A 368 -3.91 -5.11 27.84
N ARG A 369 -3.07 -4.89 26.81
CA ARG A 369 -2.04 -3.85 26.80
C ARG A 369 -2.52 -2.53 26.24
N ILE A 370 -3.76 -2.46 25.77
CA ILE A 370 -4.34 -1.24 25.21
C ILE A 370 -5.11 -0.55 26.32
N ASP A 371 -4.78 0.70 26.54
CA ASP A 371 -5.50 1.61 27.42
C ASP A 371 -5.77 2.90 26.64
N GLY A 372 -6.68 3.73 27.12
CA GLY A 372 -6.98 5.01 26.47
C GLY A 372 -8.31 5.59 26.88
N ASP A 373 -8.67 6.68 26.23
CA ASP A 373 -9.90 7.41 26.47
C ASP A 373 -10.36 8.11 25.20
N PHE A 374 -11.69 8.22 25.06
CA PHE A 374 -12.35 8.97 24.01
C PHE A 374 -13.49 9.78 24.62
N ILE A 375 -13.75 10.94 24.05
CA ILE A 375 -14.85 11.81 24.46
C ILE A 375 -15.70 12.03 23.23
N TRP A 376 -17.00 11.70 23.32
CA TRP A 376 -18.00 12.12 22.35
C TRP A 376 -18.76 13.31 22.93
N HIS A 377 -18.55 14.46 22.30
CA HIS A 377 -19.17 15.74 22.61
C HIS A 377 -20.61 15.83 22.08
N ASP A 378 -21.45 16.53 22.83
CA ASP A 378 -22.86 16.79 22.49
C ASP A 378 -23.63 15.53 22.04
N ALA A 379 -23.37 14.41 22.73
CA ALA A 379 -23.98 13.14 22.41
C ALA A 379 -25.52 13.23 22.44
N PRO A 380 -26.22 12.76 21.40
CA PRO A 380 -27.66 12.88 21.31
C PRO A 380 -28.33 12.06 22.41
N THR A 381 -29.46 12.54 22.92
CA THR A 381 -30.18 11.91 24.04
C THR A 381 -30.52 10.42 23.80
N VAL A 382 -30.74 10.04 22.54
CA VAL A 382 -30.98 8.64 22.14
C VAL A 382 -29.76 7.75 22.39
N ALA A 383 -28.54 8.23 22.18
CA ALA A 383 -27.32 7.49 22.46
C ALA A 383 -27.14 7.27 23.97
N ALA A 384 -27.38 8.31 24.78
CA ALA A 384 -27.37 8.19 26.24
C ALA A 384 -28.42 7.17 26.73
N LEU A 385 -29.63 7.19 26.15
CA LEU A 385 -30.69 6.23 26.48
C LEU A 385 -30.29 4.78 26.15
N TRP A 386 -29.73 4.52 24.97
CA TRP A 386 -29.27 3.19 24.56
C TRP A 386 -28.18 2.64 25.48
N LEU A 387 -27.33 3.52 26.01
CA LEU A 387 -26.27 3.16 26.96
C LEU A 387 -26.75 3.09 28.42
N GLY A 388 -28.05 3.29 28.68
CA GLY A 388 -28.62 3.26 30.03
C GLY A 388 -28.15 4.41 30.92
N LEU A 389 -27.81 5.56 30.31
CA LEU A 389 -27.32 6.76 30.97
C LEU A 389 -28.44 7.79 31.16
N PRO A 390 -28.29 8.74 32.10
CA PRO A 390 -29.27 9.81 32.28
C PRO A 390 -29.47 10.64 31.00
N LEU A 391 -30.72 11.03 30.70
CA LEU A 391 -31.07 11.78 29.48
C LEU A 391 -30.38 13.15 29.36
N GLY A 392 -29.87 13.70 30.47
CA GLY A 392 -29.10 14.95 30.49
C GLY A 392 -27.60 14.79 30.21
N THR A 393 -27.14 13.58 29.89
CA THR A 393 -25.73 13.31 29.55
C THR A 393 -25.40 13.94 28.21
N ARG A 394 -24.54 14.96 28.22
CA ARG A 394 -24.07 15.65 27.00
C ARG A 394 -22.73 15.13 26.50
N GLU A 395 -21.93 14.56 27.40
CA GLU A 395 -20.62 14.00 27.07
C GLU A 395 -20.61 12.52 27.41
N LEU A 396 -20.20 11.70 26.45
CA LEU A 396 -19.94 10.28 26.65
C LEU A 396 -18.43 10.07 26.65
N GLN A 397 -17.88 9.80 27.84
CA GLN A 397 -16.49 9.43 28.02
C GLN A 397 -16.37 7.92 27.91
N PHE A 398 -15.62 7.44 26.93
CA PHE A 398 -15.30 6.04 26.74
C PHE A 398 -13.87 5.78 27.21
N ASP A 399 -13.70 5.00 28.27
CA ASP A 399 -12.38 4.60 28.76
C ASP A 399 -12.08 3.18 28.31
N VAL A 400 -10.86 2.94 27.84
CA VAL A 400 -10.30 1.61 27.61
C VAL A 400 -9.30 1.33 28.72
N ILE A 401 -9.59 0.35 29.56
CA ILE A 401 -8.68 -0.06 30.65
C ILE A 401 -8.37 -1.53 30.49
N ARG A 402 -7.12 -1.85 30.15
CA ARG A 402 -6.63 -3.18 29.81
C ARG A 402 -7.53 -3.84 28.77
N GLY A 403 -7.83 -3.10 27.72
CA GLY A 403 -8.67 -3.54 26.60
C GLY A 403 -10.16 -3.67 26.91
N VAL A 404 -10.60 -3.35 28.13
CA VAL A 404 -12.02 -3.39 28.51
C VAL A 404 -12.61 -1.99 28.37
N TRP A 405 -13.63 -1.89 27.52
CA TRP A 405 -14.37 -0.65 27.30
C TRP A 405 -15.31 -0.32 28.46
N ARG A 406 -15.30 0.94 28.85
CA ARG A 406 -16.24 1.54 29.81
C ARG A 406 -16.82 2.80 29.21
N VAL A 407 -18.03 3.14 29.61
CA VAL A 407 -18.67 4.41 29.28
C VAL A 407 -19.11 5.11 30.57
N ASN A 408 -18.67 6.36 30.76
CA ASN A 408 -18.89 7.16 31.95
C ASN A 408 -18.61 6.35 33.24
N GLY A 409 -17.48 5.63 33.27
CA GLY A 409 -17.04 4.79 34.38
C GLY A 409 -17.78 3.45 34.57
N ARG A 410 -18.77 3.12 33.71
CA ARG A 410 -19.53 1.85 33.78
C ARG A 410 -19.08 0.88 32.69
N PRO A 411 -19.12 -0.44 32.92
CA PRO A 411 -18.87 -1.40 31.85
C PRO A 411 -19.79 -1.14 30.65
N MET A 412 -19.24 -1.18 29.44
CA MET A 412 -20.06 -1.03 28.24
C MET A 412 -21.12 -2.16 28.19
N PRO A 413 -22.40 -1.86 27.96
CA PRO A 413 -23.40 -2.90 27.72
C PRO A 413 -23.02 -3.72 26.48
N PRO A 414 -23.34 -5.02 26.43
CA PRO A 414 -23.01 -5.85 25.28
C PRO A 414 -23.78 -5.35 24.05
N LEU A 415 -23.07 -4.74 23.09
CA LEU A 415 -23.66 -4.19 21.88
C LEU A 415 -24.07 -5.29 20.88
N TRP A 416 -23.48 -6.49 20.98
CA TRP A 416 -23.87 -7.68 20.24
C TRP A 416 -23.76 -8.93 21.13
N GLN A 417 -24.75 -9.83 21.07
CA GLN A 417 -24.59 -11.20 21.58
C GLN A 417 -23.75 -12.01 20.57
N PRO A 418 -22.84 -12.88 21.02
CA PRO A 418 -21.96 -13.66 20.16
C PRO A 418 -22.71 -14.64 19.24
#